data_AF-A0A535H3T5-F1
#
_entry.id   AF-A0A535H3T5-F1
#
_cell.length_a   1.000
_cell.length_b   1.000
_cell.length_c   1.000
_cell.angle_alpha   90.00
_cell.angle_beta   90.00
_cell.angle_gamma   90.00
#
_symmetry.space_group_name_H-M   'P 1'
#
loop_
_entity.id
_entity.type
_entity.pdbx_description
1 polymer ?
#
loop_
_entity_poly.entity_id
_entity_poly.type
_entity_poly.pdbx_seq_one_letter_code
_entity_poly.pdbx_strand_id
1 'polypeptide(L)'
;MNPMAWVQGLEGTTLIVVICALMFIEETGVPVPFAPGDIVLAIGGIAVAGGRVNPAVFVAAISITITVGAIVGREAAELLGWERLMKVAEPLHARGALERAAGLLQRGGWRAVFTARLIPGLRVYTSQVAGVSRMPRLTFLRGLLPANAVYIAGFVGLGAAVGRPILALIHQAEHQLLVAILLIVVVVGVFLLTRAPARRTLASLQAAGWTGPLRFSLDSVGVVLILASLGLNFAGHALAVTFGLPLFLDSIGTVLAGVVAGPWVGGSVGFISNLVISNTIDPIAAPYGIVSFAVGFAAGLARYLNWQKRASGWVALWLVTFAIASLVSTPLNFLMNGGNSGVALGDSIYRALTGAHLPRIVAAFVGEAAVDLPDKLLTVVAALLIAQGLPQQRAPRSTADLDLGEAFTFVIRSDRWLRKLLAGAACLLLFWLIVPFLLLVGYIVEIARRVRSGARALPPWDHPWQNIKDGFKLIVALLIWTIPSVLLGIPAAIVEAAVNEGSREALGGSVYAAAGIVAAVGSVWGLLVLLLEPAIISQYMDRGFRGALNVAAVIRRVRVNLGLSIVVGALVVVLTTIGLIGLVVVVGVLVTFPYASFIGAYLVGRYAALTDRPVLRAETVNRRSVR
;
A
#
# COMPACT_ATOMS: atom_id res chain seq x y z
N MET A 1 12.34 -3.52 -35.57
CA MET A 1 12.01 -4.95 -35.38
C MET A 1 11.51 -5.12 -33.96
N ASN A 2 10.21 -5.39 -33.78
CA ASN A 2 9.57 -5.48 -32.47
C ASN A 2 9.92 -6.82 -31.79
N PRO A 3 10.57 -6.83 -30.61
CA PRO A 3 10.83 -8.07 -29.87
C PRO A 3 9.54 -8.82 -29.50
N MET A 4 8.43 -8.08 -29.34
CA MET A 4 7.08 -8.62 -29.07
C MET A 4 6.50 -9.43 -30.24
N ALA A 5 6.78 -9.04 -31.49
CA ALA A 5 6.29 -9.77 -32.66
C ALA A 5 6.94 -11.15 -32.79
N TRP A 6 8.15 -11.30 -32.25
CA TRP A 6 8.86 -12.59 -32.19
C TRP A 6 8.30 -13.49 -31.08
N VAL A 7 7.87 -12.93 -29.94
CA VAL A 7 7.29 -13.70 -28.84
C VAL A 7 5.84 -14.11 -29.11
N GLN A 8 5.07 -13.29 -29.83
CA GLN A 8 3.67 -13.58 -30.16
C GLN A 8 3.49 -14.64 -31.26
N GLY A 9 4.54 -14.91 -32.07
CA GLY A 9 4.50 -15.90 -33.15
C GLY A 9 5.04 -17.29 -32.79
N LEU A 10 5.46 -17.52 -31.54
CA LEU A 10 6.09 -18.78 -31.13
C LEU A 10 5.05 -19.72 -30.50
N GLU A 11 4.85 -20.88 -31.12
CA GLU A 11 4.11 -22.00 -30.54
C GLU A 11 4.67 -22.36 -29.16
N GLY A 12 3.81 -22.87 -28.25
CA GLY A 12 4.18 -23.16 -26.87
C GLY A 12 5.46 -23.99 -26.72
N THR A 13 5.75 -24.87 -27.69
CA THR A 13 6.97 -25.68 -27.76
C THR A 13 8.23 -24.84 -28.00
N THR A 14 8.19 -23.83 -28.86
CA THR A 14 9.36 -22.99 -29.15
C THR A 14 9.73 -22.10 -27.97
N LEU A 15 8.73 -21.65 -27.20
CA LEU A 15 8.98 -20.92 -25.95
C LEU A 15 9.75 -21.78 -24.92
N ILE A 16 9.36 -23.07 -24.78
CA ILE A 16 10.09 -24.02 -23.92
C ILE A 16 11.53 -24.18 -24.40
N VAL A 17 11.74 -24.35 -25.70
CA VAL A 17 13.08 -24.53 -26.29
C VAL A 17 13.96 -23.30 -26.05
N VAL A 18 13.44 -22.09 -26.24
CA VAL A 18 14.19 -20.84 -26.01
C VAL A 18 14.54 -20.68 -24.54
N ILE A 19 13.59 -20.91 -23.63
CA ILE A 19 13.82 -20.85 -22.17
C ILE A 19 14.86 -21.90 -21.76
N CYS A 20 14.77 -23.12 -22.27
CA CYS A 20 15.74 -24.17 -21.98
C CYS A 20 17.13 -23.82 -22.54
N ALA A 21 17.22 -23.28 -23.76
CA ALA A 21 18.50 -22.87 -24.34
C ALA A 21 19.19 -21.77 -23.51
N LEU A 22 18.42 -20.76 -23.08
CA LEU A 22 18.95 -19.68 -22.23
C LEU A 22 19.40 -20.20 -20.86
N MET A 23 18.58 -21.03 -20.21
CA MET A 23 18.91 -21.63 -18.93
C MET A 23 20.11 -22.56 -19.00
N PHE A 24 20.27 -23.29 -20.11
CA PHE A 24 21.43 -24.12 -20.37
C PHE A 24 22.71 -23.26 -20.43
N ILE A 25 22.69 -22.19 -21.23
CA ILE A 25 23.83 -21.27 -21.39
C ILE A 25 24.21 -20.65 -20.02
N GLU A 26 23.23 -20.18 -19.27
CA GLU A 26 23.49 -19.60 -17.94
C GLU A 26 24.08 -20.64 -16.97
N GLU A 27 23.52 -21.85 -16.90
CA GLU A 27 23.99 -22.90 -15.98
C GLU A 27 25.37 -23.45 -16.33
N THR A 28 25.80 -23.33 -17.59
CA THR A 28 27.18 -23.65 -17.99
C THR A 28 28.20 -22.60 -17.50
N GLY A 29 27.74 -21.44 -17.02
CA GLY A 29 28.59 -20.42 -16.41
C GLY A 29 28.88 -19.21 -17.28
N VAL A 30 28.19 -19.06 -18.41
CA VAL A 30 28.29 -17.88 -19.27
C VAL A 30 27.31 -16.82 -18.76
N PRO A 31 27.79 -15.65 -18.27
CA PRO A 31 26.88 -14.59 -17.86
C PRO A 31 26.17 -14.02 -19.08
N VAL A 32 24.86 -14.24 -19.16
CA VAL A 32 24.00 -13.66 -20.19
C VAL A 32 23.60 -12.25 -19.74
N PRO A 33 24.07 -11.17 -20.39
CA PRO A 33 23.89 -9.81 -19.91
C PRO A 33 22.44 -9.28 -20.01
N PHE A 34 21.58 -9.94 -20.78
CA PHE A 34 20.23 -9.44 -21.11
C PHE A 34 19.07 -10.15 -20.40
N ALA A 35 19.30 -11.26 -19.68
CA ALA A 35 18.23 -11.97 -18.96
C ALA A 35 18.77 -12.79 -17.78
N PRO A 36 18.60 -12.35 -16.52
CA PRO A 36 18.80 -13.20 -15.35
C PRO A 36 17.86 -14.42 -15.41
N GLY A 37 18.37 -15.63 -15.21
CA GLY A 37 17.59 -16.88 -15.31
C GLY A 37 16.37 -16.96 -14.38
N ASP A 38 16.43 -16.25 -13.25
CA ASP A 38 15.30 -16.06 -12.35
C ASP A 38 14.10 -15.44 -13.08
N ILE A 39 14.34 -14.46 -13.96
CA ILE A 39 13.32 -13.77 -14.76
C ILE A 39 12.81 -14.69 -15.87
N VAL A 40 13.70 -15.46 -16.51
CA VAL A 40 13.33 -16.41 -17.57
C VAL A 40 12.42 -17.52 -17.02
N LEU A 41 12.72 -18.05 -15.84
CA LEU A 41 11.86 -19.03 -15.15
C LEU A 41 10.50 -18.42 -14.77
N ALA A 42 10.49 -17.17 -14.29
CA ALA A 42 9.25 -16.47 -13.95
C ALA A 42 8.36 -16.26 -15.20
N ILE A 43 8.94 -15.88 -16.34
CA ILE A 43 8.23 -15.77 -17.63
C ILE A 43 7.65 -17.13 -18.04
N GLY A 44 8.40 -18.21 -17.85
CA GLY A 44 7.90 -19.56 -18.06
C GLY A 44 6.70 -19.92 -17.17
N GLY A 45 6.75 -19.54 -15.88
CA GLY A 45 5.62 -19.70 -14.96
C GLY A 45 4.37 -18.92 -15.38
N ILE A 46 4.55 -17.70 -15.91
CA ILE A 46 3.45 -16.89 -16.47
C ILE A 46 2.83 -17.59 -17.70
N ALA A 47 3.65 -18.17 -18.58
CA ALA A 47 3.18 -18.90 -19.75
C ALA A 47 2.43 -20.19 -19.38
N VAL A 48 2.86 -20.89 -18.33
CA VAL A 48 2.17 -22.05 -17.75
C VAL A 48 0.81 -21.63 -17.16
N ALA A 49 0.74 -20.51 -16.44
CA ALA A 49 -0.53 -20.00 -15.91
C ALA A 49 -1.51 -19.52 -16.98
N GLY A 50 -1.00 -19.02 -18.11
CA GLY A 50 -1.78 -18.65 -19.29
C GLY A 50 -2.27 -19.83 -20.13
N GLY A 51 -2.03 -21.08 -19.71
CA GLY A 51 -2.48 -22.28 -20.41
C GLY A 51 -1.77 -22.56 -21.74
N ARG A 52 -0.69 -21.83 -22.06
CA ARG A 52 0.05 -21.98 -23.32
C ARG A 52 1.00 -23.16 -23.32
N VAL A 53 1.38 -23.65 -22.14
CA VAL A 53 2.38 -24.71 -21.96
C VAL A 53 1.91 -25.67 -20.88
N ASN A 54 2.07 -26.99 -21.12
CA ASN A 54 1.77 -28.00 -20.12
C ASN A 54 2.77 -27.89 -18.94
N PRO A 55 2.29 -27.68 -17.69
CA PRO A 55 3.14 -27.52 -16.50
C PRO A 55 4.13 -28.68 -16.31
N ALA A 56 3.68 -29.93 -16.51
CA ALA A 56 4.50 -31.11 -16.29
C ALA A 56 5.66 -31.19 -17.29
N VAL A 57 5.38 -30.87 -18.57
CA VAL A 57 6.39 -30.86 -19.64
C VAL A 57 7.41 -29.75 -19.41
N PHE A 58 6.96 -28.55 -19.02
CA PHE A 58 7.86 -27.43 -18.75
C PHE A 58 8.78 -27.69 -17.56
N VAL A 59 8.23 -28.17 -16.44
CA VAL A 59 9.02 -28.48 -15.24
C VAL A 59 10.00 -29.63 -15.50
N ALA A 60 9.61 -30.65 -16.25
CA ALA A 60 10.51 -31.75 -16.61
C ALA A 60 11.65 -31.25 -17.53
N ALA A 61 11.32 -30.52 -18.59
CA ALA A 61 12.30 -30.01 -19.55
C ALA A 61 13.32 -29.07 -18.88
N ILE A 62 12.86 -28.15 -18.03
CA ILE A 62 13.74 -27.21 -17.33
C ILE A 62 14.61 -27.91 -16.27
N SER A 63 14.05 -28.92 -15.59
CA SER A 63 14.80 -29.72 -14.60
C SER A 63 15.96 -30.47 -15.26
N ILE A 64 15.71 -31.09 -16.42
CA ILE A 64 16.74 -31.80 -17.20
C ILE A 64 17.78 -30.79 -17.67
N THR A 65 17.34 -29.69 -18.27
CA THR A 65 18.22 -28.65 -18.82
C THR A 65 19.18 -28.09 -17.77
N ILE A 66 18.66 -27.68 -16.61
CA ILE A 66 19.48 -27.13 -15.52
C ILE A 66 20.49 -28.18 -15.02
N THR A 67 20.06 -29.43 -14.89
CA THR A 67 20.93 -30.51 -14.40
C THR A 67 22.07 -30.79 -15.39
N VAL A 68 21.75 -30.89 -16.69
CA VAL A 68 22.75 -31.13 -17.74
C VAL A 68 23.69 -29.93 -17.89
N GLY A 69 23.16 -28.70 -17.91
CA GLY A 69 23.96 -27.47 -17.95
C GLY A 69 24.93 -27.35 -16.78
N ALA A 70 24.47 -27.67 -15.57
CA ALA A 70 25.31 -27.63 -14.37
C ALA A 70 26.41 -28.72 -14.37
N ILE A 71 26.14 -29.91 -14.92
CA ILE A 71 27.16 -30.96 -15.10
C ILE A 71 28.20 -30.50 -16.12
N VAL A 72 27.76 -29.99 -17.28
CA VAL A 72 28.66 -29.49 -18.34
C VAL A 72 29.52 -28.35 -17.81
N GLY A 73 28.94 -27.39 -17.09
CA GLY A 73 29.67 -26.29 -16.46
C GLY A 73 30.70 -26.78 -15.43
N ARG A 74 30.39 -27.85 -14.69
CA ARG A 74 31.32 -28.47 -13.74
C ARG A 74 32.51 -29.13 -14.45
N GLU A 75 32.25 -29.98 -15.45
CA GLU A 75 33.31 -30.68 -16.20
C GLU A 75 34.17 -29.68 -16.98
N ALA A 76 33.57 -28.64 -17.56
CA ALA A 76 34.30 -27.56 -18.21
C ALA A 76 35.23 -26.84 -17.23
N ALA A 77 34.74 -26.51 -16.03
CA ALA A 77 35.56 -25.85 -15.01
C ALA A 77 36.68 -26.76 -14.45
N GLU A 78 36.44 -28.07 -14.35
CA GLU A 78 37.46 -29.06 -14.00
C GLU A 78 38.59 -29.12 -15.04
N LEU A 79 38.26 -29.01 -16.33
CA LEU A 79 39.23 -28.96 -17.44
C LEU A 79 39.99 -27.62 -17.51
N LEU A 80 39.34 -26.50 -17.20
CA LEU A 80 39.98 -25.17 -17.22
C LEU A 80 40.95 -24.96 -16.06
N GLY A 81 40.61 -25.44 -14.86
CA GLY A 81 41.38 -25.21 -13.64
C GLY A 81 41.24 -23.79 -13.06
N TRP A 82 41.61 -23.62 -11.78
CA TRP A 82 41.37 -22.39 -11.00
C TRP A 82 41.99 -21.14 -11.63
N GLU A 83 43.24 -21.25 -12.11
CA GLU A 83 43.98 -20.10 -12.64
C GLU A 83 43.37 -19.53 -13.91
N ARG A 84 42.85 -20.37 -14.81
CA ARG A 84 42.22 -19.91 -16.05
C ARG A 84 40.80 -19.42 -15.80
N LEU A 85 40.06 -20.06 -14.89
CA LEU A 85 38.73 -19.60 -14.49
C LEU A 85 38.80 -18.19 -13.88
N MET A 86 39.80 -17.92 -13.04
CA MET A 86 40.02 -16.59 -12.45
C MET A 86 40.38 -15.53 -13.49
N LYS A 87 41.19 -15.88 -14.50
CA LYS A 87 41.51 -14.97 -15.62
C LYS A 87 40.28 -14.59 -16.45
N VAL A 88 39.29 -15.47 -16.58
CA VAL A 88 38.02 -15.19 -17.26
C VAL A 88 37.04 -14.44 -16.34
N ALA A 89 37.07 -14.72 -15.04
CA ALA A 89 36.17 -14.11 -14.06
C ALA A 89 36.53 -12.65 -13.70
N GLU A 90 37.80 -12.27 -13.82
CA GLU A 90 38.33 -10.94 -13.50
C GLU A 90 37.72 -9.81 -14.36
N PRO A 91 37.67 -9.91 -15.71
CA PRO A 91 36.99 -8.91 -16.54
C PRO A 91 35.46 -8.88 -16.33
N LEU A 92 34.86 -9.97 -15.81
CA LEU A 92 33.42 -10.09 -15.57
C LEU A 92 32.98 -9.68 -14.15
N HIS A 93 33.89 -9.13 -13.33
CA HIS A 93 33.65 -8.78 -11.92
C HIS A 93 33.10 -9.95 -11.05
N ALA A 94 33.30 -11.19 -11.48
CA ALA A 94 32.72 -12.39 -10.84
C ALA A 94 33.60 -12.97 -9.72
N ARG A 95 34.81 -12.44 -9.51
CA ARG A 95 35.81 -12.91 -8.54
C ARG A 95 35.26 -13.08 -7.12
N GLY A 96 34.58 -12.06 -6.60
CA GLY A 96 34.02 -12.10 -5.25
C GLY A 96 32.87 -13.11 -5.09
N ALA A 97 32.18 -13.49 -6.16
CA ALA A 97 31.15 -14.53 -6.12
C ALA A 97 31.78 -15.94 -6.11
N LEU A 98 32.81 -16.15 -6.92
CA LEU A 98 33.59 -17.40 -6.95
C LEU A 98 34.29 -17.68 -5.62
N GLU A 99 34.94 -16.69 -5.02
CA GLU A 99 35.62 -16.85 -3.72
C GLU A 99 34.63 -17.17 -2.58
N ARG A 100 33.45 -16.53 -2.58
CA ARG A 100 32.37 -16.84 -1.62
C ARG A 100 31.81 -18.25 -1.82
N ALA A 101 31.58 -18.66 -3.07
CA ALA A 101 31.13 -20.01 -3.38
C ALA A 101 32.19 -21.06 -2.99
N ALA A 102 33.47 -20.79 -3.22
CA ALA A 102 34.59 -21.63 -2.76
C ALA A 102 34.63 -21.75 -1.23
N GLY A 103 34.50 -20.65 -0.51
CA GLY A 103 34.45 -20.66 0.95
C GLY A 103 33.26 -21.45 1.53
N LEU A 104 32.12 -21.46 0.84
CA LEU A 104 30.96 -22.28 1.22
C LEU A 104 31.19 -23.77 0.93
N LEU A 105 31.72 -24.10 -0.25
CA LEU A 105 31.95 -25.49 -0.66
C LEU A 105 33.09 -26.18 0.11
N GLN A 106 34.06 -25.42 0.62
CA GLN A 106 35.10 -25.93 1.52
C GLN A 106 34.54 -26.37 2.88
N ARG A 107 33.40 -25.83 3.31
CA ARG A 107 32.83 -26.03 4.66
C ARG A 107 31.80 -27.18 4.74
N GLY A 108 31.48 -27.83 3.63
CA GLY A 108 30.60 -29.00 3.63
C GLY A 108 30.40 -29.59 2.23
N GLY A 109 30.19 -30.91 2.14
CA GLY A 109 29.98 -31.61 0.86
C GLY A 109 28.64 -31.27 0.18
N TRP A 110 27.75 -32.25 -0.01
CA TRP A 110 26.50 -32.06 -0.76
C TRP A 110 25.58 -30.96 -0.17
N ARG A 111 25.62 -30.74 1.15
CA ARG A 111 24.85 -29.69 1.84
C ARG A 111 25.29 -28.29 1.45
N ALA A 112 26.59 -28.05 1.24
CA ALA A 112 27.06 -26.74 0.83
C ALA A 112 26.68 -26.43 -0.62
N VAL A 113 26.70 -27.44 -1.50
CA VAL A 113 26.20 -27.31 -2.88
C VAL A 113 24.72 -26.93 -2.87
N PHE A 114 23.91 -27.56 -2.02
CA PHE A 114 22.50 -27.20 -1.85
C PHE A 114 22.33 -25.74 -1.41
N THR A 115 23.01 -25.32 -0.34
CA THR A 115 22.88 -23.96 0.19
C THR A 115 23.39 -22.91 -0.79
N ALA A 116 24.54 -23.15 -1.43
CA ALA A 116 25.13 -22.21 -2.38
C ALA A 116 24.25 -22.02 -3.64
N ARG A 117 23.56 -23.08 -4.09
CA ARG A 117 22.62 -23.00 -5.22
C ARG A 117 21.34 -22.23 -4.92
N LEU A 118 20.94 -22.09 -3.66
CA LEU A 118 19.76 -21.32 -3.26
C LEU A 118 20.06 -19.82 -3.05
N ILE A 119 21.33 -19.42 -3.00
CA ILE A 119 21.71 -18.02 -2.85
C ILE A 119 21.76 -17.35 -4.24
N PRO A 120 20.95 -16.30 -4.48
CA PRO A 120 20.96 -15.57 -5.74
C PRO A 120 22.35 -15.03 -6.07
N GLY A 121 22.76 -15.18 -7.33
CA GLY A 121 24.07 -14.76 -7.81
C GLY A 121 25.25 -15.64 -7.38
N LEU A 122 25.05 -16.71 -6.59
CA LEU A 122 26.09 -17.72 -6.30
C LEU A 122 25.81 -19.06 -7.01
N ARG A 123 24.56 -19.31 -7.39
CA ARG A 123 24.07 -20.56 -8.02
C ARG A 123 24.94 -21.04 -9.19
N VAL A 124 25.13 -20.17 -10.18
CA VAL A 124 25.88 -20.49 -11.40
C VAL A 124 27.36 -20.80 -11.08
N TYR A 125 27.98 -20.00 -10.21
CA TYR A 125 29.37 -20.18 -9.80
C TYR A 125 29.60 -21.45 -8.97
N THR A 126 28.55 -21.98 -8.35
CA THR A 126 28.62 -23.20 -7.53
C THR A 126 29.08 -24.41 -8.38
N SER A 127 28.58 -24.53 -9.62
CA SER A 127 28.96 -25.60 -10.55
C SER A 127 30.43 -25.48 -10.97
N GLN A 128 30.90 -24.26 -11.20
CA GLN A 128 32.29 -24.00 -11.60
C GLN A 128 33.28 -24.31 -10.47
N VAL A 129 32.99 -23.82 -9.26
CA VAL A 129 33.81 -24.06 -8.07
C VAL A 129 33.87 -25.57 -7.73
N ALA A 130 32.74 -26.28 -7.85
CA ALA A 130 32.69 -27.72 -7.63
C ALA A 130 33.59 -28.49 -8.61
N GLY A 131 33.70 -28.04 -9.86
CA GLY A 131 34.56 -28.64 -10.88
C GLY A 131 36.03 -28.41 -10.61
N VAL A 132 36.42 -27.17 -10.33
CA VAL A 132 37.82 -26.85 -10.00
C VAL A 132 38.29 -27.54 -8.71
N SER A 133 37.38 -27.75 -7.76
CA SER A 133 37.67 -28.44 -6.51
C SER A 133 37.66 -29.97 -6.65
N ARG A 134 37.46 -30.50 -7.88
CA ARG A 134 37.33 -31.94 -8.20
C ARG A 134 36.36 -32.68 -7.30
N MET A 135 35.20 -32.07 -7.04
CA MET A 135 34.18 -32.68 -6.19
C MET A 135 33.59 -33.93 -6.85
N PRO A 136 33.44 -35.07 -6.14
CA PRO A 136 32.88 -36.29 -6.70
C PRO A 136 31.49 -36.05 -7.31
N ARG A 137 31.23 -36.63 -8.49
CA ARG A 137 30.02 -36.34 -9.28
C ARG A 137 28.73 -36.56 -8.50
N LEU A 138 28.72 -37.62 -7.70
CA LEU A 138 27.57 -38.03 -6.91
C LEU A 138 27.29 -37.07 -5.74
N THR A 139 28.32 -36.51 -5.13
CA THR A 139 28.19 -35.52 -4.04
C THR A 139 27.61 -34.21 -4.56
N PHE A 140 28.05 -33.78 -5.75
CA PHE A 140 27.50 -32.62 -6.43
C PHE A 140 26.04 -32.83 -6.81
N LEU A 141 25.70 -33.97 -7.42
CA LEU A 141 24.32 -34.29 -7.83
C LEU A 141 23.35 -34.37 -6.64
N ARG A 142 23.79 -34.96 -5.51
CA ARG A 142 22.98 -35.04 -4.28
C ARG A 142 22.64 -33.67 -3.69
N GLY A 143 23.48 -32.65 -3.90
CA GLY A 143 23.16 -31.27 -3.52
C GLY A 143 22.36 -30.51 -4.58
N LEU A 144 22.66 -30.77 -5.87
CA LEU A 144 22.07 -30.11 -7.02
C LEU A 144 20.58 -30.42 -7.20
N LEU A 145 20.21 -31.71 -7.21
CA LEU A 145 18.83 -32.13 -7.49
C LEU A 145 17.79 -31.53 -6.52
N PRO A 146 17.96 -31.62 -5.18
CA PRO A 146 17.00 -31.00 -4.26
C PRO A 146 17.01 -29.47 -4.35
N ALA A 147 18.16 -28.83 -4.59
CA ALA A 147 18.21 -27.38 -4.76
C ALA A 147 17.46 -26.93 -6.03
N ASN A 148 17.60 -27.69 -7.12
CA ASN A 148 16.93 -27.43 -8.38
C ASN A 148 15.40 -27.56 -8.25
N ALA A 149 14.93 -28.60 -7.56
CA ALA A 149 13.50 -28.81 -7.31
C ALA A 149 12.89 -27.62 -6.53
N VAL A 150 13.55 -27.19 -5.45
CA VAL A 150 13.11 -26.03 -4.65
C VAL A 150 13.12 -24.74 -5.48
N TYR A 151 14.17 -24.55 -6.28
CA TYR A 151 14.34 -23.36 -7.11
C TYR A 151 13.28 -23.26 -8.22
N ILE A 152 13.04 -24.36 -8.96
CA ILE A 152 12.01 -24.41 -10.01
C ILE A 152 10.62 -24.22 -9.38
N ALA A 153 10.31 -24.93 -8.30
CA ALA A 153 9.03 -24.80 -7.60
C ALA A 153 8.80 -23.35 -7.12
N GLY A 154 9.83 -22.68 -6.60
CA GLY A 154 9.77 -21.30 -6.17
C GLY A 154 9.47 -20.33 -7.31
N PHE A 155 10.29 -20.31 -8.36
CA PHE A 155 10.17 -19.30 -9.43
C PHE A 155 9.05 -19.58 -10.44
N VAL A 156 8.83 -20.85 -10.81
CA VAL A 156 7.70 -21.22 -11.69
C VAL A 156 6.39 -21.07 -10.93
N GLY A 157 6.35 -21.46 -9.65
CA GLY A 157 5.18 -21.27 -8.79
C GLY A 157 4.83 -19.80 -8.57
N LEU A 158 5.84 -18.95 -8.30
CA LEU A 158 5.66 -17.50 -8.17
C LEU A 158 5.20 -16.89 -9.51
N GLY A 159 5.84 -17.26 -10.63
CA GLY A 159 5.43 -16.81 -11.96
C GLY A 159 4.00 -17.23 -12.32
N ALA A 160 3.57 -18.43 -11.93
CA ALA A 160 2.22 -18.91 -12.18
C ALA A 160 1.17 -18.22 -11.28
N ALA A 161 1.49 -17.97 -10.02
CA ALA A 161 0.61 -17.26 -9.08
C ALA A 161 0.46 -15.77 -9.44
N VAL A 162 1.55 -15.12 -9.86
CA VAL A 162 1.58 -13.71 -10.26
C VAL A 162 1.12 -13.51 -11.71
N GLY A 163 1.25 -14.52 -12.56
CA GLY A 163 0.91 -14.45 -13.98
C GLY A 163 -0.57 -14.28 -14.27
N ARG A 164 -1.47 -14.85 -13.44
CA ARG A 164 -2.93 -14.71 -13.61
C ARG A 164 -3.43 -13.26 -13.52
N PRO A 165 -3.07 -12.45 -12.50
CA PRO A 165 -3.44 -11.04 -12.48
C PRO A 165 -2.73 -10.21 -13.56
N ILE A 166 -1.47 -10.54 -13.90
CA ILE A 166 -0.72 -9.81 -14.94
C ILE A 166 -1.29 -10.05 -16.35
N LEU A 167 -1.66 -11.28 -16.71
CA LEU A 167 -2.26 -11.56 -18.03
C LEU A 167 -3.63 -10.90 -18.19
N ALA A 168 -4.42 -10.82 -17.11
CA ALA A 168 -5.71 -10.12 -17.12
C ALA A 168 -5.54 -8.60 -17.35
N LEU A 169 -4.48 -8.01 -16.80
CA LEU A 169 -4.07 -6.63 -17.08
C LEU A 169 -3.54 -6.45 -18.52
N ILE A 170 -2.72 -7.38 -19.01
CA ILE A 170 -2.06 -7.25 -20.32
C ILE A 170 -3.05 -7.43 -21.48
N HIS A 171 -4.02 -8.34 -21.41
CA HIS A 171 -5.03 -8.50 -22.47
C HIS A 171 -5.98 -7.29 -22.59
N GLN A 172 -6.08 -6.45 -21.56
CA GLN A 172 -6.75 -5.14 -21.65
C GLN A 172 -5.78 -3.99 -22.00
N ALA A 173 -4.47 -4.20 -21.92
CA ALA A 173 -3.46 -3.13 -21.94
C ALA A 173 -2.96 -2.71 -23.33
N GLU A 174 -3.21 -3.47 -24.41
CA GLU A 174 -2.64 -3.13 -25.72
C GLU A 174 -3.19 -1.80 -26.29
N HIS A 175 -4.35 -1.33 -25.84
CA HIS A 175 -4.85 0.04 -26.11
C HIS A 175 -4.76 1.01 -24.92
N GLN A 176 -4.48 0.54 -23.70
CA GLN A 176 -4.45 1.39 -22.49
C GLN A 176 -3.05 1.98 -22.21
N LEU A 177 -1.97 1.33 -22.66
CA LEU A 177 -0.61 1.82 -22.41
C LEU A 177 -0.34 3.16 -23.11
N LEU A 178 -0.81 3.34 -24.35
CA LEU A 178 -0.70 4.59 -25.10
C LEU A 178 -1.48 5.74 -24.45
N VAL A 179 -2.64 5.45 -23.83
CA VAL A 179 -3.42 6.49 -23.14
C VAL A 179 -2.91 6.77 -21.74
N ALA A 180 -2.35 5.79 -21.02
CA ALA A 180 -1.64 6.04 -19.77
C ALA A 180 -0.41 6.93 -19.99
N ILE A 181 0.33 6.71 -21.08
CA ILE A 181 1.42 7.60 -21.51
C ILE A 181 0.88 8.98 -21.89
N LEU A 182 -0.22 9.07 -22.63
CA LEU A 182 -0.86 10.35 -22.97
C LEU A 182 -1.34 11.10 -21.72
N LEU A 183 -1.89 10.41 -20.73
CA LEU A 183 -2.38 10.99 -19.48
C LEU A 183 -1.23 11.43 -18.58
N ILE A 184 -0.12 10.69 -18.54
CA ILE A 184 1.13 11.13 -17.91
C ILE A 184 1.67 12.39 -18.63
N VAL A 185 1.64 12.43 -19.96
CA VAL A 185 2.05 13.60 -20.74
C VAL A 185 1.13 14.80 -20.50
N VAL A 186 -0.19 14.59 -20.35
CA VAL A 186 -1.14 15.65 -19.97
C VAL A 186 -0.94 16.10 -18.54
N VAL A 187 -0.71 15.19 -17.57
CA VAL A 187 -0.39 15.53 -16.18
C VAL A 187 0.93 16.29 -16.08
N VAL A 188 1.96 15.87 -16.82
CA VAL A 188 3.25 16.57 -16.91
C VAL A 188 3.09 17.92 -17.63
N GLY A 189 2.28 17.98 -18.69
CA GLY A 189 1.95 19.22 -19.41
C GLY A 189 1.20 20.22 -18.54
N VAL A 190 0.18 19.77 -17.81
CA VAL A 190 -0.55 20.55 -16.81
C VAL A 190 0.38 20.96 -15.68
N PHE A 191 1.26 20.09 -15.19
CA PHE A 191 2.27 20.43 -14.17
C PHE A 191 3.25 21.51 -14.66
N LEU A 192 3.68 21.44 -15.92
CA LEU A 192 4.57 22.43 -16.53
C LEU A 192 3.86 23.77 -16.82
N LEU A 193 2.60 23.74 -17.24
CA LEU A 193 1.78 24.94 -17.48
C LEU A 193 1.35 25.60 -16.17
N THR A 194 1.09 24.81 -15.14
CA THR A 194 0.72 25.29 -13.80
C THR A 194 1.93 25.68 -12.95
N ARG A 195 3.18 25.44 -13.38
CA ARG A 195 4.39 25.79 -12.60
C ARG A 195 4.45 27.27 -12.19
N ALA A 196 4.02 28.17 -13.07
CA ALA A 196 4.02 29.61 -12.84
C ALA A 196 2.89 30.06 -11.90
N PRO A 197 1.62 29.70 -12.13
CA PRO A 197 0.56 30.00 -11.17
C PRO A 197 0.73 29.24 -9.85
N ALA A 198 1.21 27.99 -9.84
CA ALA A 198 1.46 27.21 -8.63
C ALA A 198 2.52 27.87 -7.74
N ARG A 199 3.61 28.41 -8.30
CA ARG A 199 4.59 29.19 -7.53
C ARG A 199 3.98 30.46 -6.94
N ARG A 200 3.11 31.16 -7.69
CA ARG A 200 2.39 32.35 -7.19
C ARG A 200 1.40 31.99 -6.08
N THR A 201 0.66 30.89 -6.24
CA THR A 201 -0.27 30.37 -5.22
C THR A 201 0.50 29.94 -3.98
N LEU A 202 1.62 29.22 -4.12
CA LEU A 202 2.47 28.81 -3.00
C LEU A 202 3.01 30.01 -2.22
N ALA A 203 3.45 31.05 -2.93
CA ALA A 203 3.87 32.31 -2.32
C ALA A 203 2.72 33.01 -1.58
N SER A 204 1.51 33.01 -2.16
CA SER A 204 0.32 33.58 -1.51
C SER A 204 -0.13 32.77 -0.28
N LEU A 205 0.00 31.45 -0.31
CA LEU A 205 -0.26 30.57 0.84
C LEU A 205 0.73 30.87 1.97
N GLN A 206 2.04 30.94 1.65
CA GLN A 206 3.08 31.28 2.62
C GLN A 206 2.84 32.67 3.24
N ALA A 207 2.46 33.67 2.43
CA ALA A 207 2.09 35.00 2.91
C ALA A 207 0.85 35.00 3.82
N ALA A 208 -0.09 34.06 3.60
CA ALA A 208 -1.29 33.88 4.42
C ALA A 208 -1.06 33.04 5.70
N GLY A 209 0.19 32.74 6.04
CA GLY A 209 0.56 31.99 7.25
C GLY A 209 0.54 30.47 7.09
N TRP A 210 0.44 29.95 5.86
CA TRP A 210 0.61 28.52 5.62
C TRP A 210 2.09 28.14 5.66
N THR A 211 2.47 27.32 6.65
CA THR A 211 3.85 26.91 6.89
C THR A 211 4.32 25.76 6.00
N GLY A 212 3.49 25.32 5.05
CA GLY A 212 3.76 24.29 4.05
C GLY A 212 2.78 23.13 4.10
N PRO A 213 2.75 22.27 3.07
CA PRO A 213 1.76 21.18 2.97
C PRO A 213 1.93 20.13 4.06
N LEU A 214 3.14 20.04 4.61
CA LEU A 214 3.53 18.98 5.51
C LEU A 214 3.55 19.43 6.97
N ARG A 215 3.32 20.71 7.28
CA ARG A 215 3.23 21.21 8.66
C ARG A 215 1.82 21.58 9.00
N PHE A 216 1.31 21.07 10.11
CA PHE A 216 -0.04 21.41 10.57
C PHE A 216 -0.15 21.36 12.09
N SER A 217 -0.86 22.36 12.61
CA SER A 217 -1.26 22.45 14.00
C SER A 217 -2.66 21.86 14.13
N LEU A 218 -2.79 20.70 14.77
CA LEU A 218 -4.09 20.18 15.16
C LEU A 218 -4.43 20.71 16.53
N ASP A 219 -5.00 21.90 16.55
CA ASP A 219 -5.75 22.31 17.72
C ASP A 219 -6.98 21.40 17.86
N SER A 220 -7.67 21.48 19.00
CA SER A 220 -8.96 20.81 19.21
C SER A 220 -10.01 21.41 18.26
N VAL A 221 -9.81 21.22 16.95
CA VAL A 221 -10.79 21.36 15.89
C VAL A 221 -11.99 20.63 16.43
N GLY A 222 -13.04 21.42 16.72
CA GLY A 222 -14.13 20.97 17.58
C GLY A 222 -14.54 19.59 17.13
N VAL A 223 -14.43 18.60 18.01
CA VAL A 223 -14.82 17.21 17.71
C VAL A 223 -16.22 17.17 17.10
N VAL A 224 -17.05 18.11 17.52
CA VAL A 224 -18.35 18.45 16.95
C VAL A 224 -18.30 18.69 15.43
N LEU A 225 -17.36 19.47 14.91
CA LEU A 225 -17.20 19.72 13.47
C LEU A 225 -16.85 18.44 12.72
N ILE A 226 -15.90 17.64 13.24
CA ILE A 226 -15.50 16.37 12.60
C ILE A 226 -16.71 15.43 12.57
N LEU A 227 -17.37 15.20 13.70
CA LEU A 227 -18.53 14.31 13.80
C LEU A 227 -19.72 14.81 12.97
N ALA A 228 -20.01 16.10 12.99
CA ALA A 228 -21.06 16.69 12.16
C ALA A 228 -20.75 16.54 10.66
N SER A 229 -19.49 16.69 10.27
CA SER A 229 -19.06 16.53 8.88
C SER A 229 -19.16 15.08 8.43
N LEU A 230 -18.77 14.12 9.28
CA LEU A 230 -18.98 12.68 9.01
C LEU A 230 -20.47 12.37 8.85
N GLY A 231 -21.32 12.91 9.73
CA GLY A 231 -22.77 12.75 9.67
C GLY A 231 -23.39 13.36 8.42
N LEU A 232 -22.95 14.54 8.00
CA LEU A 232 -23.39 15.19 6.76
C LEU A 232 -23.08 14.35 5.52
N ASN A 233 -21.86 13.82 5.44
CA ASN A 233 -21.44 12.94 4.35
C ASN A 233 -22.26 11.66 4.30
N PHE A 234 -22.44 11.00 5.45
CA PHE A 234 -23.24 9.79 5.55
C PHE A 234 -24.69 10.05 5.14
N ALA A 235 -25.31 11.11 5.65
CA ALA A 235 -26.68 11.47 5.34
C ALA A 235 -26.86 11.81 3.85
N GLY A 236 -25.93 12.59 3.27
CA GLY A 236 -25.97 12.93 1.85
C GLY A 236 -25.89 11.70 0.95
N HIS A 237 -24.95 10.79 1.23
CA HIS A 237 -24.82 9.56 0.48
C HIS A 237 -26.02 8.61 0.67
N ALA A 238 -26.53 8.49 1.91
CA ALA A 238 -27.72 7.69 2.19
C ALA A 238 -28.95 8.18 1.41
N LEU A 239 -29.14 9.50 1.29
CA LEU A 239 -30.19 10.09 0.47
C LEU A 239 -29.97 9.79 -1.01
N ALA A 240 -28.74 9.93 -1.51
CA ALA A 240 -28.41 9.63 -2.90
C ALA A 240 -28.77 8.19 -3.27
N VAL A 241 -28.39 7.22 -2.44
CA VAL A 241 -28.70 5.80 -2.65
C VAL A 241 -30.19 5.52 -2.52
N THR A 242 -30.85 6.05 -1.47
CA THR A 242 -32.27 5.78 -1.19
C THR A 242 -33.19 6.29 -2.30
N PHE A 243 -32.88 7.46 -2.86
CA PHE A 243 -33.68 8.08 -3.92
C PHE A 243 -33.15 7.80 -5.33
N GLY A 244 -32.09 7.00 -5.47
CA GLY A 244 -31.48 6.69 -6.77
C GLY A 244 -31.01 7.94 -7.52
N LEU A 245 -30.47 8.93 -6.80
CA LEU A 245 -30.01 10.18 -7.40
C LEU A 245 -28.82 9.91 -8.32
N PRO A 246 -28.68 10.67 -9.43
CA PRO A 246 -27.56 10.51 -10.36
C PRO A 246 -26.26 11.16 -9.84
N LEU A 247 -26.01 11.14 -8.53
CA LEU A 247 -24.95 11.88 -7.80
C LEU A 247 -24.49 11.07 -6.58
N PHE A 248 -23.33 11.42 -5.98
CA PHE A 248 -22.78 10.73 -4.82
C PHE A 248 -23.14 11.39 -3.48
N LEU A 249 -23.14 12.72 -3.42
CA LEU A 249 -23.44 13.57 -2.25
C LEU A 249 -22.69 13.20 -0.95
N ASP A 250 -21.47 12.69 -1.09
CA ASP A 250 -20.69 12.07 -0.02
C ASP A 250 -19.60 12.97 0.60
N SER A 251 -19.48 14.21 0.12
CA SER A 251 -18.31 15.06 0.35
C SER A 251 -18.63 16.48 0.85
N ILE A 252 -19.89 16.77 1.22
CA ILE A 252 -20.31 18.08 1.78
C ILE A 252 -19.54 18.39 3.07
N GLY A 253 -19.56 17.45 4.02
CA GLY A 253 -18.81 17.55 5.27
C GLY A 253 -17.30 17.54 5.06
N THR A 254 -16.80 16.83 4.04
CA THR A 254 -15.38 16.82 3.67
C THR A 254 -14.89 18.21 3.28
N VAL A 255 -15.61 18.89 2.38
CA VAL A 255 -15.29 20.25 1.95
C VAL A 255 -15.48 21.23 3.11
N LEU A 256 -16.56 21.11 3.89
CA LEU A 256 -16.83 21.95 5.05
C LEU A 256 -15.70 21.87 6.09
N ALA A 257 -15.31 20.67 6.49
CA ALA A 257 -14.20 20.45 7.42
C ALA A 257 -12.89 21.00 6.87
N GLY A 258 -12.65 20.87 5.56
CA GLY A 258 -11.50 21.47 4.88
C GLY A 258 -11.48 23.00 5.04
N VAL A 259 -12.51 23.69 4.58
CA VAL A 259 -12.54 25.17 4.59
C VAL A 259 -12.58 25.77 6.00
N VAL A 260 -13.15 25.05 6.98
CA VAL A 260 -13.27 25.51 8.38
C VAL A 260 -12.05 25.15 9.24
N ALA A 261 -11.45 23.97 9.05
CA ALA A 261 -10.43 23.46 9.96
C ALA A 261 -9.08 23.15 9.29
N GLY A 262 -9.00 23.25 7.96
CA GLY A 262 -7.77 23.11 7.20
C GLY A 262 -7.65 21.76 6.47
N PRO A 263 -6.58 21.61 5.67
CA PRO A 263 -6.46 20.56 4.65
C PRO A 263 -6.43 19.15 5.25
N TRP A 264 -5.68 18.94 6.33
CA TRP A 264 -5.55 17.62 6.97
C TRP A 264 -6.86 17.16 7.62
N VAL A 265 -7.62 18.07 8.24
CA VAL A 265 -8.91 17.74 8.82
C VAL A 265 -9.91 17.39 7.72
N GLY A 266 -10.01 18.22 6.69
CA GLY A 266 -10.89 17.96 5.54
C GLY A 266 -10.58 16.61 4.89
N GLY A 267 -9.29 16.36 4.60
CA GLY A 267 -8.86 15.09 4.02
C GLY A 267 -9.18 13.89 4.91
N SER A 268 -8.88 13.96 6.22
CA SER A 268 -9.20 12.88 7.16
C SER A 268 -10.70 12.61 7.27
N VAL A 269 -11.54 13.65 7.29
CA VAL A 269 -13.01 13.50 7.29
C VAL A 269 -13.46 12.76 6.04
N GLY A 270 -12.98 13.15 4.84
CA GLY A 270 -13.35 12.48 3.59
C GLY A 270 -12.92 11.01 3.54
N PHE A 271 -11.70 10.72 3.98
CA PHE A 271 -11.20 9.35 4.05
C PHE A 271 -12.01 8.49 5.03
N ILE A 272 -12.23 8.97 6.25
CA ILE A 272 -13.02 8.26 7.27
C ILE A 272 -14.45 8.06 6.79
N SER A 273 -15.10 9.08 6.21
CA SER A 273 -16.46 8.97 5.69
C SER A 273 -16.61 7.83 4.70
N ASN A 274 -15.69 7.70 3.74
CA ASN A 274 -15.77 6.62 2.75
C ASN A 274 -15.51 5.24 3.33
N LEU A 275 -14.68 5.12 4.38
CA LEU A 275 -14.56 3.87 5.12
C LEU A 275 -15.85 3.53 5.89
N VAL A 276 -16.49 4.52 6.51
CA VAL A 276 -17.77 4.33 7.21
C VAL A 276 -18.85 3.91 6.21
N ILE A 277 -19.01 4.64 5.11
CA ILE A 277 -20.00 4.37 4.05
C ILE A 277 -19.81 2.96 3.48
N SER A 278 -18.55 2.56 3.22
CA SER A 278 -18.21 1.23 2.71
C SER A 278 -18.65 0.08 3.60
N ASN A 279 -18.61 0.29 4.91
CA ASN A 279 -18.99 -0.73 5.88
C ASN A 279 -20.49 -0.75 6.20
N THR A 280 -21.29 0.13 5.57
CA THR A 280 -22.71 0.30 5.92
C THR A 280 -23.67 0.33 4.74
N ILE A 281 -23.42 1.15 3.72
CA ILE A 281 -24.39 1.46 2.66
C ILE A 281 -23.89 1.00 1.30
N ASP A 282 -22.64 1.34 0.97
CA ASP A 282 -22.08 1.09 -0.37
C ASP A 282 -20.66 0.52 -0.26
N PRO A 283 -20.49 -0.82 -0.39
CA PRO A 283 -19.19 -1.48 -0.30
C PRO A 283 -18.12 -0.91 -1.25
N ILE A 284 -18.52 -0.30 -2.37
CA ILE A 284 -17.61 0.23 -3.39
C ILE A 284 -16.95 1.55 -2.92
N ALA A 285 -17.47 2.21 -1.87
CA ALA A 285 -16.99 3.51 -1.41
C ALA A 285 -15.54 3.53 -0.86
N ALA A 286 -15.03 2.41 -0.31
CA ALA A 286 -13.77 2.41 0.44
C ALA A 286 -12.56 2.92 -0.36
N PRO A 287 -12.32 2.47 -1.60
CA PRO A 287 -11.16 2.92 -2.37
C PRO A 287 -11.25 4.40 -2.78
N TYR A 288 -12.46 4.95 -2.91
CA TYR A 288 -12.68 6.39 -3.15
C TYR A 288 -12.35 7.24 -1.92
N GLY A 289 -12.03 6.64 -0.76
CA GLY A 289 -11.50 7.36 0.39
C GLY A 289 -10.27 8.22 0.05
N ILE A 290 -9.41 7.76 -0.86
CA ILE A 290 -8.23 8.54 -1.31
C ILE A 290 -8.65 9.76 -2.13
N VAL A 291 -9.68 9.61 -2.97
CA VAL A 291 -10.26 10.72 -3.75
C VAL A 291 -10.84 11.76 -2.80
N SER A 292 -11.67 11.34 -1.84
CA SER A 292 -12.26 12.23 -0.83
C SER A 292 -11.21 12.86 0.08
N PHE A 293 -10.11 12.15 0.39
CA PHE A 293 -8.98 12.75 1.10
C PHE A 293 -8.38 13.91 0.29
N ALA A 294 -8.10 13.70 -1.00
CA ALA A 294 -7.51 14.72 -1.87
C ALA A 294 -8.45 15.93 -2.04
N VAL A 295 -9.75 15.68 -2.22
CA VAL A 295 -10.79 16.72 -2.29
C VAL A 295 -10.82 17.56 -1.00
N GLY A 296 -10.89 16.92 0.17
CA GLY A 296 -10.90 17.61 1.47
C GLY A 296 -9.62 18.38 1.76
N PHE A 297 -8.47 17.82 1.34
CA PHE A 297 -7.19 18.49 1.44
C PHE A 297 -7.15 19.76 0.58
N ALA A 298 -7.54 19.67 -0.69
CA ALA A 298 -7.58 20.82 -1.58
C ALA A 298 -8.56 21.89 -1.09
N ALA A 299 -9.73 21.48 -0.59
CA ALA A 299 -10.69 22.40 0.02
C ALA A 299 -10.09 23.15 1.22
N GLY A 300 -9.28 22.48 2.04
CA GLY A 300 -8.63 23.16 3.16
C GLY A 300 -7.49 24.11 2.79
N LEU A 301 -6.86 23.96 1.62
CA LEU A 301 -5.94 24.99 1.11
C LEU A 301 -6.69 26.28 0.73
N ALA A 302 -7.92 26.15 0.25
CA ALA A 302 -8.77 27.28 -0.13
C ALA A 302 -9.04 28.24 1.06
N ARG A 303 -9.02 27.71 2.29
CA ARG A 303 -9.11 28.50 3.54
C ARG A 303 -8.05 29.58 3.62
N TYR A 304 -6.79 29.24 3.35
CA TYR A 304 -5.64 30.16 3.43
C TYR A 304 -5.69 31.21 2.31
N LEU A 305 -6.23 30.85 1.16
CA LEU A 305 -6.42 31.74 0.02
C LEU A 305 -7.68 32.63 0.15
N ASN A 306 -8.47 32.47 1.23
CA ASN A 306 -9.73 33.16 1.46
C ASN A 306 -10.76 32.97 0.32
N TRP A 307 -10.73 31.82 -0.37
CA TRP A 307 -11.64 31.55 -1.48
C TRP A 307 -13.11 31.53 -1.06
N GLN A 308 -13.39 31.10 0.18
CA GLN A 308 -14.73 31.09 0.78
C GLN A 308 -15.39 32.48 0.85
N LYS A 309 -14.61 33.57 0.77
CA LYS A 309 -15.10 34.95 0.87
C LYS A 309 -15.39 35.60 -0.50
N ARG A 310 -15.05 34.95 -1.62
CA ARG A 310 -15.13 35.55 -2.96
C ARG A 310 -15.85 34.63 -3.92
N ALA A 311 -16.73 35.18 -4.77
CA ALA A 311 -17.43 34.40 -5.79
C ALA A 311 -16.47 33.65 -6.75
N SER A 312 -15.37 34.29 -7.15
CA SER A 312 -14.33 33.64 -7.96
C SER A 312 -13.64 32.49 -7.22
N GLY A 313 -13.56 32.55 -5.88
CA GLY A 313 -13.02 31.49 -5.04
C GLY A 313 -13.98 30.30 -4.90
N TRP A 314 -15.29 30.53 -4.93
CA TRP A 314 -16.30 29.45 -4.98
C TRP A 314 -16.18 28.65 -6.27
N VAL A 315 -16.09 29.35 -7.41
CA VAL A 315 -15.90 28.72 -8.72
C VAL A 315 -14.57 27.97 -8.78
N ALA A 316 -13.48 28.57 -8.28
CA ALA A 316 -12.19 27.90 -8.23
C ALA A 316 -12.21 26.65 -7.35
N LEU A 317 -12.87 26.69 -6.18
CA LEU A 317 -13.01 25.54 -5.31
C LEU A 317 -13.79 24.42 -5.98
N TRP A 318 -14.92 24.74 -6.62
CA TRP A 318 -15.72 23.78 -7.38
C TRP A 318 -14.92 23.10 -8.50
N LEU A 319 -14.24 23.87 -9.34
CA LEU A 319 -13.45 23.30 -10.45
C LEU A 319 -12.30 22.43 -9.94
N VAL A 320 -11.65 22.82 -8.84
CA VAL A 320 -10.56 22.05 -8.24
C VAL A 320 -11.08 20.74 -7.64
N THR A 321 -12.17 20.76 -6.87
CA THR A 321 -12.72 19.53 -6.29
C THR A 321 -13.28 18.59 -7.35
N PHE A 322 -13.93 19.13 -8.40
CA PHE A 322 -14.35 18.38 -9.59
C PHE A 322 -13.18 17.72 -10.32
N ALA A 323 -12.12 18.48 -10.61
CA ALA A 323 -10.96 17.95 -11.34
C ALA A 323 -10.26 16.85 -10.53
N ILE A 324 -10.10 17.04 -9.21
CA ILE A 324 -9.51 16.01 -8.35
C ILE A 324 -10.38 14.77 -8.30
N ALA A 325 -11.70 14.92 -8.14
CA ALA A 325 -12.63 13.80 -8.09
C ALA A 325 -12.50 12.95 -9.37
N SER A 326 -12.79 13.55 -10.52
CA SER A 326 -12.85 12.86 -11.81
C SER A 326 -11.52 12.29 -12.29
N LEU A 327 -10.40 13.03 -12.11
CA LEU A 327 -9.09 12.56 -12.57
C LEU A 327 -8.52 11.44 -11.70
N VAL A 328 -8.83 11.43 -10.40
CA VAL A 328 -8.33 10.40 -9.47
C VAL A 328 -9.27 9.19 -9.43
N SER A 329 -10.58 9.37 -9.58
CA SER A 329 -11.54 8.27 -9.63
C SER A 329 -11.49 7.48 -10.94
N THR A 330 -11.26 8.13 -12.10
CA THR A 330 -11.26 7.42 -13.40
C THR A 330 -10.31 6.21 -13.45
N PRO A 331 -9.01 6.31 -13.06
CA PRO A 331 -8.13 5.15 -13.01
C PRO A 331 -8.60 4.08 -12.02
N LEU A 332 -9.19 4.51 -10.89
CA LEU A 332 -9.71 3.61 -9.86
C LEU A 332 -10.91 2.79 -10.40
N ASN A 333 -11.81 3.42 -11.16
CA ASN A 333 -12.94 2.77 -11.82
C ASN A 333 -12.48 1.65 -12.77
N PHE A 334 -11.34 1.81 -13.45
CA PHE A 334 -10.77 0.75 -14.28
C PHE A 334 -10.23 -0.42 -13.46
N LEU A 335 -9.50 -0.12 -12.38
CA LEU A 335 -8.90 -1.14 -11.53
C LEU A 335 -9.96 -1.99 -10.83
N MET A 336 -11.11 -1.40 -10.51
CA MET A 336 -12.15 -2.06 -9.72
C MET A 336 -13.30 -2.60 -10.58
N ASN A 337 -13.84 -1.78 -11.48
CA ASN A 337 -15.14 -2.00 -12.11
C ASN A 337 -15.08 -1.93 -13.64
N GLY A 338 -13.89 -2.10 -14.23
CA GLY A 338 -13.69 -2.11 -15.69
C GLY A 338 -14.06 -0.79 -16.39
N GLY A 339 -14.06 0.32 -15.66
CA GLY A 339 -14.36 1.68 -16.13
C GLY A 339 -15.71 2.24 -15.67
N ASN A 340 -16.56 1.43 -15.03
CA ASN A 340 -17.83 1.91 -14.48
C ASN A 340 -17.63 2.61 -13.12
N SER A 341 -18.36 3.70 -12.94
CA SER A 341 -18.39 4.51 -11.72
C SER A 341 -19.25 3.89 -10.61
N GLY A 342 -20.25 3.08 -10.99
CA GLY A 342 -21.28 2.57 -10.07
C GLY A 342 -22.53 3.48 -10.01
N VAL A 343 -22.49 4.65 -10.64
CA VAL A 343 -23.66 5.54 -10.77
C VAL A 343 -24.31 5.36 -12.13
N ALA A 344 -25.62 5.13 -12.14
CA ALA A 344 -26.38 4.80 -13.35
C ALA A 344 -26.18 5.81 -14.49
N LEU A 345 -26.14 7.12 -14.16
CA LEU A 345 -25.92 8.18 -15.15
C LEU A 345 -24.52 8.07 -15.79
N GLY A 346 -23.45 8.03 -15.00
CA GLY A 346 -22.08 7.94 -15.50
C GLY A 346 -21.85 6.65 -16.30
N ASP A 347 -22.39 5.54 -15.81
CA ASP A 347 -22.25 4.22 -16.46
C ASP A 347 -23.02 4.14 -17.78
N SER A 348 -24.17 4.82 -17.88
CA SER A 348 -24.92 4.92 -19.14
C SER A 348 -24.15 5.71 -20.20
N ILE A 349 -23.50 6.81 -19.80
CA ILE A 349 -22.68 7.64 -20.69
C ILE A 349 -21.43 6.87 -21.11
N TYR A 350 -20.76 6.19 -20.18
CA TYR A 350 -19.63 5.31 -20.47
C TYR A 350 -20.00 4.26 -21.51
N ARG A 351 -21.10 3.54 -21.30
CA ARG A 351 -21.61 2.52 -22.24
C ARG A 351 -21.94 3.12 -23.61
N ALA A 352 -22.63 4.26 -23.66
CA ALA A 352 -22.95 4.94 -24.92
C ALA A 352 -21.70 5.34 -25.71
N LEU A 353 -20.70 5.94 -25.05
CA LEU A 353 -19.46 6.38 -25.69
C LEU A 353 -18.59 5.20 -26.13
N THR A 354 -18.51 4.13 -25.34
CA THR A 354 -17.83 2.90 -25.77
C THR A 354 -18.54 2.22 -26.95
N GLY A 355 -19.88 2.26 -26.98
CA GLY A 355 -20.67 1.80 -28.13
C GLY A 355 -20.42 2.63 -29.40
N ALA A 356 -20.07 3.91 -29.25
CA ALA A 356 -19.62 4.79 -30.33
C ALA A 356 -18.13 4.62 -30.69
N HIS A 357 -17.46 3.57 -30.20
CA HIS A 357 -16.05 3.27 -30.41
C HIS A 357 -15.06 4.33 -29.87
N LEU A 358 -15.46 5.16 -28.90
CA LEU A 358 -14.49 6.01 -28.20
C LEU A 358 -13.53 5.17 -27.34
N PRO A 359 -12.28 5.63 -27.13
CA PRO A 359 -11.37 5.00 -26.19
C PRO A 359 -11.99 4.88 -24.81
N ARG A 360 -11.98 3.68 -24.23
CA ARG A 360 -12.65 3.37 -22.95
C ARG A 360 -12.32 4.36 -21.84
N ILE A 361 -11.06 4.80 -21.74
CA ILE A 361 -10.64 5.72 -20.69
C ILE A 361 -11.18 7.15 -20.88
N VAL A 362 -11.36 7.60 -22.12
CA VAL A 362 -12.03 8.87 -22.43
C VAL A 362 -13.52 8.73 -22.11
N ALA A 363 -14.14 7.63 -22.53
CA ALA A 363 -15.53 7.34 -22.22
C ALA A 363 -15.80 7.29 -20.71
N ALA A 364 -14.91 6.65 -19.94
CA ALA A 364 -15.02 6.54 -18.49
C ALA A 364 -14.80 7.89 -17.81
N PHE A 365 -13.80 8.67 -18.24
CA PHE A 365 -13.59 10.03 -17.73
C PHE A 365 -14.80 10.93 -18.00
N VAL A 366 -15.39 10.87 -19.19
CA VAL A 366 -16.57 11.67 -19.53
C VAL A 366 -17.80 11.23 -18.73
N GLY A 367 -18.01 9.93 -18.57
CA GLY A 367 -19.09 9.39 -17.73
C GLY A 367 -18.94 9.82 -16.28
N GLU A 368 -17.73 9.72 -15.73
CA GLU A 368 -17.40 10.15 -14.37
C GLU A 368 -17.57 11.68 -14.21
N ALA A 369 -17.02 12.47 -15.13
CA ALA A 369 -17.10 13.91 -15.10
C ALA A 369 -18.54 14.42 -15.19
N ALA A 370 -19.42 13.72 -15.91
CA ALA A 370 -20.84 14.07 -15.99
C ALA A 370 -21.57 13.92 -14.65
N VAL A 371 -21.11 13.01 -13.79
CA VAL A 371 -21.63 12.84 -12.42
C VAL A 371 -20.94 13.81 -11.46
N ASP A 372 -19.62 13.89 -11.50
CA ASP A 372 -18.82 14.68 -10.56
C ASP A 372 -19.02 16.20 -10.72
N LEU A 373 -19.24 16.69 -11.93
CA LEU A 373 -19.39 18.13 -12.17
C LEU A 373 -20.59 18.74 -11.41
N PRO A 374 -21.82 18.20 -11.53
CA PRO A 374 -22.95 18.66 -10.72
C PRO A 374 -22.82 18.27 -9.25
N ASP A 375 -22.27 17.09 -8.93
CA ASP A 375 -22.08 16.63 -7.55
C ASP A 375 -21.19 17.59 -6.75
N LYS A 376 -20.03 17.96 -7.32
CA LYS A 376 -19.10 18.88 -6.67
C LYS A 376 -19.61 20.31 -6.62
N LEU A 377 -20.48 20.72 -7.54
CA LEU A 377 -21.13 22.03 -7.47
C LEU A 377 -22.02 22.11 -6.23
N LEU A 378 -22.94 21.15 -6.08
CA LEU A 378 -23.84 21.07 -4.93
C LEU A 378 -23.07 20.93 -3.63
N THR A 379 -22.04 20.08 -3.63
CA THR A 379 -21.15 19.86 -2.49
C THR A 379 -20.48 21.15 -2.02
N VAL A 380 -19.85 21.90 -2.93
CA VAL A 380 -19.13 23.13 -2.60
C VAL A 380 -20.09 24.23 -2.16
N VAL A 381 -21.21 24.41 -2.86
CA VAL A 381 -22.22 25.42 -2.50
C VAL A 381 -22.78 25.14 -1.11
N ALA A 382 -23.22 23.91 -0.83
CA ALA A 382 -23.75 23.53 0.48
C ALA A 382 -22.71 23.72 1.59
N ALA A 383 -21.48 23.25 1.38
CA ALA A 383 -20.40 23.38 2.36
C ALA A 383 -20.07 24.85 2.68
N LEU A 384 -20.02 25.73 1.67
CA LEU A 384 -19.69 27.13 1.86
C LEU A 384 -20.84 27.92 2.52
N LEU A 385 -22.09 27.61 2.18
CA LEU A 385 -23.26 28.21 2.86
C LEU A 385 -23.28 27.83 4.34
N ILE A 386 -23.05 26.56 4.67
CA ILE A 386 -22.93 26.10 6.07
C ILE A 386 -21.76 26.80 6.76
N ALA A 387 -20.58 26.87 6.11
CA ALA A 387 -19.40 27.51 6.67
C ALA A 387 -19.61 29.00 6.97
N GLN A 388 -20.38 29.72 6.15
CA GLN A 388 -20.72 31.12 6.36
C GLN A 388 -21.70 31.32 7.52
N GLY A 389 -22.54 30.33 7.82
CA GLY A 389 -23.45 30.36 8.97
C GLY A 389 -22.78 30.03 10.32
N LEU A 390 -21.57 29.47 10.31
CA LEU A 390 -20.86 29.13 11.55
C LEU A 390 -20.25 30.39 12.21
N PRO A 391 -20.35 30.53 13.54
CA PRO A 391 -19.74 31.65 14.26
C PRO A 391 -18.23 31.66 14.05
N GLN A 392 -17.64 32.85 13.83
CA GLN A 392 -16.21 33.01 13.59
C GLN A 392 -15.41 32.43 14.75
N GLN A 393 -14.76 31.29 14.53
CA GLN A 393 -13.87 30.70 15.52
C GLN A 393 -12.59 31.52 15.60
N ARG A 394 -12.29 32.06 16.78
CA ARG A 394 -10.97 32.66 17.07
C ARG A 394 -9.90 31.61 16.77
N ALA A 395 -8.85 32.01 16.04
CA ALA A 395 -7.72 31.15 15.73
C ALA A 395 -7.23 30.47 17.02
N PRO A 396 -7.30 29.14 17.13
CA PRO A 396 -6.82 28.47 18.32
C PRO A 396 -5.30 28.68 18.46
N ARG A 397 -4.82 28.71 19.71
CA ARG A 397 -3.39 28.80 20.01
C ARG A 397 -2.79 27.42 19.75
N SER A 398 -1.92 27.31 18.74
CA SER A 398 -1.23 26.09 18.34
C SER A 398 -0.56 25.39 19.53
N THR A 399 -1.11 24.26 19.98
CA THR A 399 -0.51 23.48 21.09
C THR A 399 0.24 22.23 20.63
N ALA A 400 0.07 21.80 19.37
CA ALA A 400 0.68 20.60 18.83
C ALA A 400 0.98 20.74 17.33
N ASP A 401 2.21 21.11 16.99
CA ASP A 401 2.71 21.11 15.60
C ASP A 401 3.22 19.71 15.22
N LEU A 402 2.63 19.13 14.17
CA LEU A 402 3.12 17.95 13.48
C LEU A 402 3.72 18.36 12.13
N ASP A 403 4.96 17.94 11.89
CA ASP A 403 5.66 18.13 10.63
C ASP A 403 5.81 16.78 9.91
N LEU A 404 4.89 16.48 8.98
CA LEU A 404 5.01 15.35 8.07
C LEU A 404 6.25 15.45 7.18
N GLY A 405 6.77 16.64 6.92
CA GLY A 405 7.93 16.85 6.07
C GLY A 405 9.17 16.37 6.78
N GLU A 406 9.22 16.60 8.09
CA GLU A 406 10.16 15.92 8.97
C GLU A 406 9.95 14.40 8.95
N ALA A 407 8.72 13.88 8.93
CA ALA A 407 8.45 12.45 8.85
C ALA A 407 8.97 11.79 7.54
N PHE A 408 8.72 12.40 6.37
CA PHE A 408 9.26 11.95 5.08
C PHE A 408 10.79 12.05 5.04
N THR A 409 11.32 13.18 5.51
CA THR A 409 12.75 13.46 5.51
C THR A 409 13.50 12.59 6.54
N PHE A 410 12.87 12.22 7.65
CA PHE A 410 13.45 11.37 8.70
C PHE A 410 13.95 10.03 8.14
N VAL A 411 13.17 9.42 7.25
CA VAL A 411 13.56 8.16 6.60
C VAL A 411 14.77 8.39 5.70
N ILE A 412 14.73 9.39 4.81
CA ILE A 412 15.77 9.62 3.79
C ILE A 412 17.05 10.22 4.39
N ARG A 413 16.94 11.04 5.43
CA ARG A 413 18.06 11.65 6.16
C ARG A 413 18.87 10.63 6.96
N SER A 414 18.30 9.45 7.22
CA SER A 414 18.96 8.42 8.00
C SER A 414 20.13 7.79 7.26
N ASP A 415 21.23 7.54 7.98
CA ASP A 415 22.36 6.81 7.40
C ASP A 415 21.94 5.43 6.90
N ARG A 416 22.41 5.10 5.71
CA ARG A 416 22.13 3.83 5.01
C ARG A 416 20.63 3.53 4.94
N TRP A 417 19.78 4.56 4.81
CA TRP A 417 18.32 4.43 4.76
C TRP A 417 17.86 3.39 3.75
N LEU A 418 18.49 3.33 2.56
CA LEU A 418 18.15 2.36 1.53
C LEU A 418 18.33 0.92 2.01
N ARG A 419 19.40 0.61 2.76
CA ARG A 419 19.61 -0.73 3.33
C ARG A 419 18.55 -1.06 4.39
N LYS A 420 18.18 -0.08 5.22
CA LYS A 420 17.14 -0.24 6.25
C LYS A 420 15.76 -0.45 5.61
N LEU A 421 15.47 0.27 4.53
CA LEU A 421 14.24 0.14 3.76
C LEU A 421 14.16 -1.20 3.03
N LEU A 422 15.25 -1.61 2.37
CA LEU A 422 15.35 -2.92 1.72
C LEU A 422 15.24 -4.09 2.71
N ALA A 423 15.76 -3.94 3.93
CA ALA A 423 15.53 -4.91 4.99
C ALA A 423 14.05 -5.02 5.35
N GLY A 424 13.35 -3.88 5.46
CA GLY A 424 11.89 -3.87 5.65
C GLY A 424 11.13 -4.51 4.48
N ALA A 425 11.55 -4.22 3.24
CA ALA A 425 11.01 -4.83 2.03
C ALA A 425 11.22 -6.34 1.99
N ALA A 426 12.41 -6.82 2.40
CA ALA A 426 12.69 -8.25 2.50
C ALA A 426 11.84 -8.92 3.58
N CYS A 427 11.62 -8.27 4.73
CA CYS A 427 10.69 -8.75 5.75
C CYS A 427 9.26 -8.86 5.21
N LEU A 428 8.81 -7.89 4.41
CA LEU A 428 7.51 -7.91 3.77
C LEU A 428 7.41 -8.99 2.69
N LEU A 429 8.44 -9.19 1.87
CA LEU A 429 8.49 -10.28 0.88
C LEU A 429 8.37 -11.66 1.55
N LEU A 430 9.00 -11.81 2.72
CA LEU A 430 9.04 -13.04 3.49
C LEU A 430 7.94 -13.10 4.56
N PHE A 431 6.87 -12.31 4.44
CA PHE A 431 5.80 -12.23 5.45
C PHE A 431 5.15 -13.59 5.75
N TRP A 432 5.09 -14.48 4.75
CA TRP A 432 4.49 -15.82 4.86
C TRP A 432 5.21 -16.73 5.87
N LEU A 433 6.45 -16.43 6.24
CA LEU A 433 7.17 -17.14 7.31
C LEU A 433 6.78 -16.67 8.72
N ILE A 434 5.86 -15.70 8.85
CA ILE A 434 5.40 -15.05 10.09
C ILE A 434 6.52 -14.27 10.81
N VAL A 435 7.65 -14.90 11.14
CA VAL A 435 8.79 -14.30 11.85
C VAL A 435 9.30 -13.01 11.19
N PRO A 436 9.49 -12.93 9.86
CA PRO A 436 9.92 -11.68 9.21
C PRO A 436 8.87 -10.57 9.31
N PHE A 437 7.58 -10.91 9.28
CA PHE A 437 6.50 -9.96 9.50
C PHE A 437 6.49 -9.43 10.95
N LEU A 438 6.63 -10.31 11.95
CA LEU A 438 6.76 -9.92 13.35
C LEU A 438 7.98 -9.01 13.57
N LEU A 439 9.10 -9.32 12.91
CA LEU A 439 10.32 -8.51 12.95
C LEU A 439 10.08 -7.10 12.38
N LEU A 440 9.36 -6.97 11.26
CA LEU A 440 8.99 -5.68 10.68
C LEU A 440 8.10 -4.86 11.61
N VAL A 441 7.06 -5.47 12.18
CA VAL A 441 6.15 -4.78 13.12
C VAL A 441 6.90 -4.34 14.38
N GLY A 442 7.80 -5.18 14.90
CA GLY A 442 8.68 -4.80 16.01
C GLY A 442 9.57 -3.60 15.70
N TYR A 443 10.16 -3.58 14.51
CA TYR A 443 10.99 -2.47 14.06
C TYR A 443 10.17 -1.16 13.89
N ILE A 444 8.92 -1.24 13.45
CA ILE A 444 7.97 -0.10 13.42
C ILE A 444 7.74 0.44 14.85
N VAL A 445 7.57 -0.43 15.84
CA VAL A 445 7.46 -0.02 17.26
C VAL A 445 8.75 0.62 17.76
N GLU A 446 9.91 0.06 17.39
CA GLU A 446 11.21 0.62 17.76
C GLU A 446 11.40 2.04 17.19
N ILE A 447 11.04 2.27 15.93
CA ILE A 447 11.04 3.60 15.32
C ILE A 447 10.15 4.54 16.14
N ALA A 448 8.91 4.17 16.43
CA ALA A 448 7.98 5.00 17.19
C ALA A 448 8.54 5.32 18.59
N ARG A 449 9.16 4.34 19.27
CA ARG A 449 9.78 4.50 20.60
C ARG A 449 10.95 5.47 20.58
N ARG A 450 11.82 5.38 19.57
CA ARG A 450 12.98 6.28 19.41
C ARG A 450 12.56 7.70 18.99
N VAL A 451 11.56 7.83 18.12
CA VAL A 451 11.04 9.16 17.74
C VAL A 451 10.38 9.84 18.94
N ARG A 452 9.65 9.08 19.77
CA ARG A 452 9.09 9.56 21.02
C ARG A 452 10.16 10.11 21.98
N SER A 453 11.34 9.48 22.05
CA SER A 453 12.46 9.97 22.85
C SER A 453 13.27 11.10 22.19
N GLY A 454 12.89 11.55 20.99
CA GLY A 454 13.52 12.67 20.28
C GLY A 454 14.61 12.29 19.28
N ALA A 455 14.71 11.01 18.88
CA ALA A 455 15.66 10.58 17.87
C ALA A 455 15.36 11.19 16.50
N ARG A 456 16.42 11.51 15.74
CA ARG A 456 16.33 12.15 14.41
C ARG A 456 16.66 11.23 13.23
N ALA A 457 16.95 9.95 13.49
CA ALA A 457 17.28 8.96 12.46
C ALA A 457 16.70 7.57 12.81
N LEU A 458 16.58 6.73 11.78
CA LEU A 458 16.11 5.35 11.87
C LEU A 458 17.05 4.48 12.73
N PRO A 459 16.52 3.57 13.55
CA PRO A 459 17.30 2.56 14.26
C PRO A 459 18.16 1.70 13.31
N PRO A 460 19.29 1.17 13.78
CA PRO A 460 19.93 0.00 13.15
C PRO A 460 19.08 -1.28 13.37
N TRP A 461 19.31 -2.31 12.54
CA TRP A 461 18.69 -3.65 12.69
C TRP A 461 19.53 -4.56 13.61
N ASP A 462 19.89 -4.09 14.79
CA ASP A 462 20.81 -4.75 15.74
C ASP A 462 20.11 -5.63 16.78
N HIS A 463 18.82 -5.38 17.05
CA HIS A 463 18.05 -6.10 18.07
C HIS A 463 16.88 -6.92 17.50
N PRO A 464 17.11 -7.86 16.56
CA PRO A 464 16.03 -8.58 15.87
C PRO A 464 15.13 -9.38 16.81
N TRP A 465 15.69 -9.96 17.88
CA TRP A 465 14.92 -10.75 18.84
C TRP A 465 13.97 -9.91 19.69
N GLN A 466 14.38 -8.69 20.07
CA GLN A 466 13.50 -7.77 20.78
C GLN A 466 12.37 -7.30 19.87
N ASN A 467 12.70 -7.01 18.61
CA ASN A 467 11.71 -6.61 17.60
C ASN A 467 10.69 -7.73 17.34
N ILE A 468 11.12 -8.99 17.19
CA ILE A 468 10.16 -10.11 17.06
C ILE A 468 9.22 -10.19 18.27
N LYS A 469 9.74 -10.06 19.50
CA LYS A 469 8.91 -10.08 20.73
C LYS A 469 7.93 -8.92 20.78
N ASP A 470 8.38 -7.72 20.44
CA ASP A 470 7.54 -6.52 20.44
C ASP A 470 6.47 -6.59 19.34
N GLY A 471 6.83 -7.07 18.16
CA GLY A 471 5.90 -7.30 17.06
C GLY A 471 4.82 -8.33 17.41
N PHE A 472 5.22 -9.48 17.99
CA PHE A 472 4.27 -10.50 18.45
C PHE A 472 3.28 -9.94 19.47
N LYS A 473 3.78 -9.28 20.53
CA LYS A 473 2.92 -8.74 21.59
C LYS A 473 1.97 -7.66 21.07
N LEU A 474 2.44 -6.78 20.18
CA LEU A 474 1.61 -5.73 19.62
C LEU A 474 0.52 -6.33 18.72
N ILE A 475 0.85 -7.28 17.84
CA ILE A 475 -0.14 -7.94 16.98
C ILE A 475 -1.20 -8.64 17.83
N VAL A 476 -0.80 -9.39 18.86
CA VAL A 476 -1.76 -10.02 19.77
C VAL A 476 -2.65 -8.98 20.45
N ALA A 477 -2.10 -7.85 20.90
CA ALA A 477 -2.89 -6.78 21.50
C ALA A 477 -3.90 -6.18 20.52
N LEU A 478 -3.48 -5.87 19.29
CA LEU A 478 -4.36 -5.33 18.24
C LEU A 478 -5.45 -6.34 17.85
N LEU A 479 -5.11 -7.63 17.73
CA LEU A 479 -6.08 -8.69 17.49
C LEU A 479 -7.14 -8.75 18.60
N ILE A 480 -6.73 -8.65 19.87
CA ILE A 480 -7.68 -8.60 21.00
C ILE A 480 -8.65 -7.42 20.87
N TRP A 481 -8.17 -6.24 20.46
CA TRP A 481 -9.03 -5.08 20.21
C TRP A 481 -10.03 -5.30 19.07
N THR A 482 -9.71 -6.13 18.07
CA THR A 482 -10.61 -6.46 16.96
C THR A 482 -11.65 -7.55 17.28
N ILE A 483 -11.47 -8.33 18.35
CA ILE A 483 -12.40 -9.43 18.72
C ILE A 483 -13.87 -8.98 18.76
N PRO A 484 -14.24 -7.84 19.40
CA PRO A 484 -15.64 -7.41 19.42
C PRO A 484 -16.21 -7.16 18.02
N SER A 485 -15.41 -6.63 17.10
CA SER A 485 -15.84 -6.43 15.70
C SER A 485 -16.19 -7.76 15.04
N VAL A 486 -15.30 -8.76 15.18
CA VAL A 486 -15.51 -10.10 14.62
C VAL A 486 -16.72 -10.78 15.25
N LEU A 487 -16.85 -10.76 16.58
CA LEU A 487 -17.97 -11.39 17.29
C LEU A 487 -19.33 -10.80 16.87
N LEU A 488 -19.40 -9.47 16.70
CA LEU A 488 -20.62 -8.80 16.26
C LEU A 488 -20.94 -9.05 14.77
N GLY A 489 -19.95 -9.45 13.96
CA GLY A 489 -20.17 -9.84 12.56
C GLY A 489 -20.71 -11.27 12.39
N ILE A 490 -20.54 -12.16 13.38
CA ILE A 490 -20.95 -13.57 13.29
C ILE A 490 -22.45 -13.75 12.99
N PRO A 491 -23.39 -13.05 13.67
CA PRO A 491 -24.82 -13.22 13.39
C PRO A 491 -25.18 -12.92 11.93
N ALA A 492 -24.62 -11.86 11.34
CA ALA A 492 -24.85 -11.54 9.93
C ALA A 492 -24.28 -12.59 8.99
N ALA A 493 -23.06 -13.08 9.26
CA ALA A 493 -22.45 -14.15 8.46
C ALA A 493 -23.26 -15.46 8.50
N ILE A 494 -23.82 -15.81 9.67
CA ILE A 494 -24.70 -16.99 9.81
C ILE A 494 -25.99 -16.79 9.02
N VAL A 495 -26.63 -15.62 9.15
CA VAL A 495 -27.87 -15.31 8.41
C VAL A 495 -27.62 -15.32 6.90
N GLU A 496 -26.52 -14.72 6.44
CA GLU A 496 -26.14 -14.71 5.03
C GLU A 496 -25.88 -16.14 4.50
N ALA A 497 -25.16 -16.98 5.26
CA ALA A 497 -24.92 -18.37 4.90
C ALA A 497 -26.19 -19.25 4.94
N ALA A 498 -27.18 -18.90 5.76
CA ALA A 498 -28.45 -19.62 5.87
C ALA A 498 -29.47 -19.23 4.79
N VAL A 499 -29.28 -18.09 4.11
CA VAL A 499 -30.19 -17.59 3.08
C VAL A 499 -29.74 -18.07 1.70
N ASN A 500 -30.26 -19.22 1.27
CA ASN A 500 -30.36 -19.51 -0.16
C ASN A 500 -31.49 -18.64 -0.77
N GLU A 501 -31.46 -18.39 -2.08
CA GLU A 501 -32.42 -17.48 -2.75
C GLU A 501 -33.91 -17.78 -2.46
N GLY A 502 -34.26 -19.03 -2.13
CA GLY A 502 -35.61 -19.45 -1.74
C GLY A 502 -35.97 -19.27 -0.24
N SER A 503 -35.04 -18.88 0.62
CA SER A 503 -35.20 -18.82 2.09
C SER A 503 -35.45 -17.40 2.63
N ARG A 504 -35.38 -16.37 1.77
CA ARG A 504 -35.59 -14.97 2.15
C ARG A 504 -36.98 -14.71 2.74
N GLU A 505 -37.98 -15.48 2.32
CA GLU A 505 -39.34 -15.43 2.87
C GLU A 505 -39.50 -16.20 4.19
N ALA A 506 -38.67 -17.24 4.43
CA ALA A 506 -38.79 -18.13 5.59
C ALA A 506 -38.13 -17.58 6.87
N LEU A 507 -37.08 -16.76 6.75
CA LEU A 507 -36.35 -16.22 7.89
C LEU A 507 -36.96 -14.93 8.48
N GLY A 508 -37.96 -14.33 7.83
CA GLY A 508 -38.59 -13.08 8.24
C GLY A 508 -37.64 -11.89 8.11
N GLY A 509 -38.06 -10.83 7.39
CA GLY A 509 -37.21 -9.65 7.15
C GLY A 509 -36.67 -8.97 8.42
N SER A 510 -37.31 -9.18 9.58
CA SER A 510 -36.86 -8.69 10.88
C SER A 510 -35.57 -9.33 11.39
N VAL A 511 -35.34 -10.63 11.14
CA VAL A 511 -34.12 -11.33 11.58
C VAL A 511 -32.93 -10.90 10.73
N TYR A 512 -33.13 -10.74 9.42
CA TYR A 512 -32.12 -10.21 8.52
C TYR A 512 -31.75 -8.77 8.88
N ALA A 513 -32.74 -7.91 9.13
CA ALA A 513 -32.51 -6.54 9.55
C ALA A 513 -31.77 -6.47 10.90
N ALA A 514 -32.16 -7.29 11.89
CA ALA A 514 -31.49 -7.33 13.18
C ALA A 514 -30.03 -7.77 13.06
N ALA A 515 -29.74 -8.82 12.29
CA ALA A 515 -28.38 -9.29 12.06
C ALA A 515 -27.51 -8.23 11.36
N GLY A 516 -28.08 -7.53 10.37
CA GLY A 516 -27.41 -6.42 9.68
C GLY A 516 -27.05 -5.26 10.63
N ILE A 517 -27.94 -4.89 11.55
CA ILE A 517 -27.66 -3.84 12.56
C ILE A 517 -26.49 -4.25 13.48
N VAL A 518 -26.48 -5.50 13.96
CA VAL A 518 -25.40 -5.98 14.84
C VAL A 518 -24.06 -5.98 14.10
N ALA A 519 -24.03 -6.42 12.85
CA ALA A 519 -22.81 -6.36 12.03
C ALA A 519 -22.35 -4.92 11.77
N ALA A 520 -23.27 -3.98 11.57
CA ALA A 520 -22.93 -2.56 11.43
C ALA A 520 -22.29 -2.00 12.72
N VAL A 521 -22.76 -2.40 13.90
CA VAL A 521 -22.10 -2.02 15.17
C VAL A 521 -20.69 -2.62 15.25
N GLY A 522 -20.54 -3.88 14.82
CA GLY A 522 -19.25 -4.55 14.74
C GLY A 522 -18.26 -3.86 13.80
N SER A 523 -18.71 -3.42 12.63
CA SER A 523 -17.86 -2.73 11.65
C SER A 523 -17.44 -1.34 12.14
N VAL A 524 -18.37 -0.59 12.78
CA VAL A 524 -18.05 0.68 13.44
C VAL A 524 -16.99 0.48 14.53
N TRP A 525 -17.09 -0.58 15.34
CA TRP A 525 -16.05 -0.91 16.32
C TRP A 525 -14.69 -1.16 15.65
N GLY A 526 -14.66 -1.94 14.56
CA GLY A 526 -13.43 -2.20 13.81
C GLY A 526 -12.76 -0.93 13.29
N LEU A 527 -13.55 0.00 12.73
CA LEU A 527 -13.07 1.31 12.29
C LEU A 527 -12.55 2.16 13.46
N LEU A 528 -13.23 2.12 14.61
CA LEU A 528 -12.75 2.80 15.82
C LEU A 528 -11.40 2.26 16.27
N VAL A 529 -11.22 0.93 16.30
CA VAL A 529 -9.94 0.30 16.66
C VAL A 529 -8.82 0.75 15.72
N LEU A 530 -9.10 0.79 14.42
CA LEU A 530 -8.17 1.24 13.39
C LEU A 530 -7.70 2.69 13.64
N LEU A 531 -8.63 3.59 14.01
CA LEU A 531 -8.30 4.98 14.36
C LEU A 531 -7.60 5.11 15.72
N LEU A 532 -7.80 4.15 16.63
CA LEU A 532 -7.21 4.13 17.97
C LEU A 532 -5.79 3.54 17.98
N GLU A 533 -5.31 2.95 16.89
CA GLU A 533 -3.97 2.34 16.81
C GLU A 533 -2.84 3.24 17.34
N PRO A 534 -2.73 4.54 16.99
CA PRO A 534 -1.69 5.40 17.54
C PRO A 534 -1.73 5.49 19.07
N ALA A 535 -2.93 5.49 19.66
CA ALA A 535 -3.11 5.52 21.11
C ALA A 535 -2.78 4.16 21.75
N ILE A 536 -3.18 3.05 21.13
CA ILE A 536 -2.87 1.69 21.59
C ILE A 536 -1.35 1.45 21.55
N ILE A 537 -0.69 1.78 20.43
CA ILE A 537 0.77 1.67 20.27
C ILE A 537 1.47 2.60 21.27
N SER A 538 0.96 3.82 21.49
CA SER A 538 1.52 4.72 22.51
C SER A 538 1.46 4.12 23.91
N GLN A 539 0.36 3.48 24.29
CA GLN A 539 0.25 2.80 25.59
C GLN A 539 1.12 1.53 25.67
N TYR A 540 1.28 0.82 24.54
CA TYR A 540 2.23 -0.29 24.43
C TYR A 540 3.67 0.16 24.70
N MET A 541 4.08 1.29 24.11
CA MET A 541 5.42 1.86 24.31
C MET A 541 5.70 2.28 25.76
N ASP A 542 4.66 2.61 26.54
CA ASP A 542 4.77 2.98 27.95
C ASP A 542 4.81 1.79 28.91
N ARG A 543 3.78 0.95 28.84
CA ARG A 543 3.50 -0.08 29.86
C ARG A 543 3.51 -1.50 29.27
N GLY A 544 4.03 -1.67 28.06
CA GLY A 544 4.07 -2.94 27.35
C GLY A 544 2.67 -3.48 27.03
N PHE A 545 2.56 -4.81 26.95
CA PHE A 545 1.33 -5.51 26.57
C PHE A 545 0.11 -5.15 27.45
N ARG A 546 0.29 -5.06 28.77
CA ARG A 546 -0.79 -4.68 29.70
C ARG A 546 -1.23 -3.23 29.52
N GLY A 547 -0.32 -2.34 29.09
CA GLY A 547 -0.63 -0.96 28.72
C GLY A 547 -1.58 -0.90 27.53
N ALA A 548 -1.26 -1.65 26.48
CA ALA A 548 -2.03 -1.68 25.24
C ALA A 548 -3.48 -2.15 25.44
N LEU A 549 -3.70 -3.09 26.39
CA LEU A 549 -5.04 -3.61 26.71
C LEU A 549 -5.82 -2.75 27.72
N ASN A 550 -5.19 -1.73 28.32
CA ASN A 550 -5.87 -0.88 29.28
C ASN A 550 -6.75 0.15 28.56
N VAL A 551 -8.01 -0.23 28.33
CA VAL A 551 -9.04 0.59 27.67
C VAL A 551 -9.14 1.99 28.29
N ALA A 552 -9.12 2.09 29.62
CA ALA A 552 -9.22 3.37 30.32
C ALA A 552 -8.00 4.28 30.07
N ALA A 553 -6.79 3.71 29.97
CA ALA A 553 -5.58 4.47 29.65
C ALA A 553 -5.57 4.93 28.18
N VAL A 554 -6.01 4.07 27.25
CA VAL A 554 -6.17 4.42 25.83
C VAL A 554 -7.18 5.56 25.67
N ILE A 555 -8.38 5.43 26.24
CA ILE A 555 -9.43 6.46 26.18
C ILE A 555 -8.94 7.77 26.81
N ARG A 556 -8.24 7.72 27.94
CA ARG A 556 -7.70 8.92 28.60
C ARG A 556 -6.71 9.65 27.70
N ARG A 557 -5.81 8.93 27.02
CA ARG A 557 -4.83 9.52 26.10
C ARG A 557 -5.52 10.15 24.89
N VAL A 558 -6.51 9.46 24.32
CA VAL A 558 -7.32 9.96 23.20
C VAL A 558 -8.09 11.23 23.57
N ARG A 559 -8.60 11.31 24.81
CA ARG A 559 -9.30 12.50 25.33
C ARG A 559 -8.42 13.73 25.54
N VAL A 560 -7.08 13.58 25.62
CA VAL A 560 -6.17 14.72 25.75
C VAL A 560 -6.27 15.64 24.54
N ASN A 561 -6.31 15.05 23.34
CA ASN A 561 -6.56 15.77 22.10
C ASN A 561 -7.22 14.80 21.10
N LEU A 562 -8.56 14.84 21.07
CA LEU A 562 -9.39 13.98 20.22
C LEU A 562 -9.13 14.24 18.73
N GLY A 563 -9.03 15.52 18.33
CA GLY A 563 -8.76 15.89 16.95
C GLY A 563 -7.41 15.35 16.47
N LEU A 564 -6.36 15.54 17.27
CA LEU A 564 -5.03 14.98 17.01
C LEU A 564 -5.06 13.46 16.88
N SER A 565 -5.78 12.76 17.76
CA SER A 565 -5.88 11.30 17.74
C SER A 565 -6.56 10.80 16.45
N ILE A 566 -7.68 11.41 16.08
CA ILE A 566 -8.45 11.03 14.88
C ILE A 566 -7.63 11.29 13.61
N VAL A 567 -7.00 12.47 13.49
CA VAL A 567 -6.23 12.80 12.29
C VAL A 567 -4.96 11.96 12.18
N VAL A 568 -4.22 11.74 13.27
CA VAL A 568 -3.03 10.87 13.23
C VAL A 568 -3.44 9.44 12.90
N GLY A 569 -4.52 8.93 13.49
CA GLY A 569 -5.08 7.61 13.16
C GLY A 569 -5.44 7.51 11.67
N ALA A 570 -6.28 8.42 11.17
CA ALA A 570 -6.67 8.46 9.76
C ALA A 570 -5.46 8.55 8.84
N LEU A 571 -4.46 9.37 9.18
CA LEU A 571 -3.29 9.54 8.36
C LEU A 571 -2.40 8.29 8.32
N VAL A 572 -2.25 7.58 9.44
CA VAL A 572 -1.57 6.27 9.46
C VAL A 572 -2.29 5.29 8.53
N VAL A 573 -3.62 5.26 8.55
CA VAL A 573 -4.41 4.41 7.64
C VAL A 573 -4.23 4.83 6.18
N VAL A 574 -4.32 6.12 5.87
CA VAL A 574 -4.08 6.65 4.52
C VAL A 574 -2.69 6.23 4.02
N LEU A 575 -1.66 6.38 4.86
CA LEU A 575 -0.29 6.00 4.51
C LEU A 575 -0.18 4.49 4.27
N THR A 576 -0.77 3.65 5.12
CA THR A 576 -0.72 2.19 4.92
C THR A 576 -1.50 1.78 3.67
N THR A 577 -2.65 2.39 3.37
CA THR A 577 -3.40 2.16 2.13
C THR A 577 -2.60 2.59 0.89
N ILE A 578 -1.98 3.77 0.90
CA ILE A 578 -1.07 4.21 -0.18
C ILE A 578 0.09 3.22 -0.33
N GLY A 579 0.65 2.76 0.80
CA GLY A 579 1.69 1.76 0.84
C GLY A 579 1.29 0.45 0.16
N LEU A 580 0.06 -0.03 0.41
CA LEU A 580 -0.53 -1.23 -0.18
C LEU A 580 -0.81 -1.08 -1.68
N ILE A 581 -1.14 0.12 -2.14
CA ILE A 581 -1.49 0.40 -3.55
C ILE A 581 -0.24 0.61 -4.43
N GLY A 582 0.87 1.10 -3.86
CA GLY A 582 2.22 1.16 -4.43
C GLY A 582 2.36 1.18 -5.96
N LEU A 583 2.36 2.39 -6.55
CA LEU A 583 2.53 2.89 -7.95
C LEU A 583 2.57 1.91 -9.15
N VAL A 584 3.19 0.73 -9.07
CA VAL A 584 3.09 -0.34 -10.08
C VAL A 584 3.27 -1.69 -9.35
N VAL A 585 2.24 -2.53 -9.40
CA VAL A 585 2.02 -3.81 -8.71
C VAL A 585 3.27 -4.66 -8.35
N VAL A 586 3.23 -5.24 -7.14
CA VAL A 586 4.26 -6.03 -6.40
C VAL A 586 5.58 -5.30 -6.14
N VAL A 587 6.27 -4.81 -7.17
CA VAL A 587 7.60 -4.17 -7.00
C VAL A 587 7.47 -2.80 -6.31
N GLY A 588 6.43 -2.03 -6.65
CA GLY A 588 6.12 -0.77 -5.96
C GLY A 588 5.80 -1.01 -4.48
N VAL A 589 4.85 -1.92 -4.21
CA VAL A 589 4.36 -2.23 -2.85
C VAL A 589 5.49 -2.65 -1.90
N LEU A 590 6.45 -3.45 -2.37
CA LEU A 590 7.58 -3.91 -1.53
C LEU A 590 8.42 -2.77 -0.96
N VAL A 591 8.50 -1.63 -1.65
CA VAL A 591 9.28 -0.47 -1.20
C VAL A 591 8.38 0.60 -0.58
N THR A 592 7.20 0.84 -1.17
CA THR A 592 6.27 1.89 -0.72
C THR A 592 5.62 1.55 0.60
N PHE A 593 5.28 0.27 0.85
CA PHE A 593 4.64 -0.11 2.10
C PHE A 593 5.56 0.08 3.31
N PRO A 594 6.80 -0.48 3.35
CA PRO A 594 7.70 -0.23 4.47
C PRO A 594 8.02 1.26 4.65
N TYR A 595 8.17 2.01 3.55
CA TYR A 595 8.40 3.45 3.59
C TYR A 595 7.24 4.18 4.29
N ALA A 596 6.00 3.91 3.87
CA ALA A 596 4.81 4.49 4.47
C ALA A 596 4.62 4.06 5.93
N SER A 597 4.90 2.80 6.26
CA SER A 597 4.85 2.31 7.64
C SER A 597 5.87 2.99 8.56
N PHE A 598 7.07 3.32 8.05
CA PHE A 598 8.08 4.05 8.83
C PHE A 598 7.67 5.51 9.08
N ILE A 599 7.01 6.14 8.12
CA ILE A 599 6.41 7.47 8.30
C ILE A 599 5.28 7.39 9.33
N GLY A 600 4.41 6.39 9.24
CA GLY A 600 3.36 6.13 10.23
C GLY A 600 3.94 5.96 11.64
N ALA A 601 5.02 5.19 11.79
CA ALA A 601 5.72 5.02 13.06
C ALA A 601 6.25 6.34 13.62
N TYR A 602 6.80 7.21 12.76
CA TYR A 602 7.23 8.54 13.16
C TYR A 602 6.07 9.39 13.70
N LEU A 603 4.93 9.38 13.01
CA LEU A 603 3.74 10.12 13.44
C LEU A 603 3.19 9.60 14.78
N VAL A 604 3.15 8.28 14.97
CA VAL A 604 2.77 7.66 16.24
C VAL A 604 3.73 8.03 17.37
N GLY A 605 5.04 8.06 17.11
CA GLY A 605 6.06 8.48 18.08
C GLY A 605 5.92 9.95 18.50
N ARG A 606 5.69 10.84 17.52
CA ARG A 606 5.42 12.27 17.79
C ARG A 606 4.11 12.48 18.54
N TYR A 607 3.05 11.77 18.15
CA TYR A 607 1.78 11.76 18.86
C TYR A 607 1.94 11.34 20.33
N ALA A 608 2.71 10.28 20.59
CA ALA A 608 3.00 9.83 21.95
C ALA A 608 3.72 10.93 22.75
N ALA A 609 4.77 11.54 22.19
CA ALA A 609 5.52 12.60 22.85
C ALA A 609 4.66 13.83 23.19
N LEU A 610 3.74 14.21 22.29
CA LEU A 610 2.82 15.34 22.48
C LEU A 610 1.76 15.05 23.55
N THR A 611 1.33 13.79 23.67
CA THR A 611 0.29 13.38 24.64
C THR A 611 0.84 12.96 26.00
N ASP A 612 2.15 12.72 26.15
CA ASP A 612 2.76 12.27 27.41
C ASP A 612 2.68 13.29 28.56
N ARG A 613 3.05 14.56 28.32
CA ARG A 613 3.05 15.58 29.40
C ARG A 613 1.65 15.85 29.96
N PRO A 614 0.59 15.98 29.14
CA PRO A 614 -0.78 16.12 29.65
C PRO A 614 -1.28 14.86 30.40
N VAL A 615 -0.97 13.65 29.92
CA VAL A 615 -1.37 12.40 30.59
C VAL A 615 -0.71 12.27 31.96
N LEU A 616 0.59 12.55 32.07
CA LEU A 616 1.32 12.50 33.34
C LEU A 616 0.79 13.51 34.36
N ARG A 617 0.42 14.73 33.93
CA ARG A 617 -0.22 15.73 34.80
C ARG A 617 -1.58 15.23 35.31
N ALA A 618 -2.42 14.65 34.45
CA ALA A 618 -3.71 14.10 34.86
C ALA A 618 -3.59 12.94 35.86
N GLU A 619 -2.56 12.09 35.74
CA GLU A 619 -2.30 11.00 36.69
C GLU A 619 -1.82 11.51 38.06
N THR A 620 -1.01 12.58 38.09
CA THR A 620 -0.57 13.19 39.36
C THR A 620 -1.68 13.90 40.12
N VAL A 621 -2.65 14.53 39.43
CA VAL A 621 -3.82 15.16 40.06
C VAL A 621 -4.74 14.11 40.67
N ASN A 622 -5.02 13.03 39.94
CA ASN A 622 -5.92 11.97 40.41
C ASN A 622 -5.35 11.16 41.59
N ARG A 623 -4.02 11.12 41.78
CA ARG A 623 -3.38 10.54 42.97
C ARG A 623 -3.42 11.45 44.19
N ARG A 624 -3.59 12.76 44.01
CA ARG A 624 -3.70 13.74 45.11
C ARG A 624 -5.14 13.96 45.58
N SER A 625 -6.14 13.56 44.81
CA SER A 625 -7.56 13.63 45.20
C SER A 625 -8.10 12.35 45.86
N VAL A 626 -7.29 11.28 45.90
CA VAL A 626 -7.60 9.98 46.52
C VAL A 626 -6.77 9.76 47.80
N ARG A 627 -5.93 10.73 48.16
CA ARG A 627 -5.35 10.90 49.49
C ARG A 627 -6.01 12.10 50.13
#